data_AF-A0A935EHD4-F1
#
_entry.id   AF-A0A935EHD4-F1
#
_cell.length_a   1.000
_cell.length_b   1.000
_cell.length_c   1.000
_cell.angle_alpha   90.00
_cell.angle_beta   90.00
_cell.angle_gamma   90.00
#
_symmetry.space_group_name_H-M   'P 1'
#
loop_
_entity.id
_entity.type
_entity.pdbx_description
1 polymer ?
#
loop_
_entity_poly.entity_id
_entity_poly.type
_entity_poly.pdbx_seq_one_letter_code
_entity_poly.pdbx_strand_id
1 'polypeptide(L)'
;MKDEWTYHRTKKYDKHRMRWHFVTRYFHPDEGADEPREVYFRNDDETEYGMVRFESIKDMPYRDWDFLMNKILTNLPFRRSLLDEDTKSIWRKNWK
;
A
#
# COMPACT_ATOMS: atom_id res chain seq x y z
N MET A 1 -1.40 -14.64 15.67
CA MET A 1 -1.13 -13.51 14.76
C MET A 1 -2.44 -12.83 14.38
N LYS A 2 -2.63 -11.58 14.81
CA LYS A 2 -3.76 -10.74 14.36
C LYS A 2 -3.26 -9.90 13.18
N ASP A 3 -4.05 -9.79 12.12
CA ASP A 3 -3.82 -8.80 11.08
C ASP A 3 -4.94 -7.75 11.07
N GLU A 4 -4.53 -6.48 10.99
CA GLU A 4 -5.44 -5.33 10.89
C GLU A 4 -5.32 -4.74 9.49
N TRP A 5 -6.46 -4.32 8.94
CA TRP A 5 -6.52 -3.72 7.61
C TRP A 5 -7.12 -2.32 7.69
N THR A 6 -6.45 -1.37 7.06
CA THR A 6 -6.89 0.04 7.04
C THR A 6 -6.99 0.53 5.61
N TYR A 7 -8.20 0.90 5.19
CA TYR A 7 -8.44 1.59 3.94
C TYR A 7 -8.26 3.11 4.12
N HIS A 8 -7.36 3.70 3.33
CA HIS A 8 -7.06 5.13 3.41
C HIS A 8 -8.11 5.93 2.64
N ARG A 9 -9.00 6.61 3.38
CA ARG A 9 -10.14 7.35 2.81
C ARG A 9 -9.74 8.67 2.14
N THR A 10 -8.55 9.19 2.45
CA THR A 10 -8.02 10.42 1.84
C THR A 10 -7.89 10.23 0.33
N LYS A 11 -8.52 11.13 -0.44
CA LYS A 11 -8.40 11.09 -1.90
C LYS A 11 -6.98 11.43 -2.31
N LYS A 12 -6.36 10.54 -3.09
CA LYS A 12 -5.00 10.67 -3.60
C LYS A 12 -5.03 10.65 -5.12
N TYR A 13 -4.28 11.54 -5.74
CA TYR A 13 -4.21 11.69 -7.19
C TYR A 13 -2.76 11.71 -7.66
N ASP A 14 -2.50 11.13 -8.82
CA ASP A 14 -1.21 11.29 -9.47
C ASP A 14 -1.15 12.56 -10.34
N LYS A 15 -0.01 12.78 -11.00
CA LYS A 15 0.21 13.95 -11.87
C LYS A 15 -0.75 14.04 -13.07
N HIS A 16 -1.40 12.93 -13.44
CA HIS A 16 -2.37 12.86 -14.53
C HIS A 16 -3.81 13.03 -14.03
N ARG A 17 -4.00 13.40 -12.76
CA ARG A 17 -5.31 13.49 -12.08
C ARG A 17 -6.05 12.15 -12.01
N MET A 18 -5.35 11.03 -12.19
CA MET A 18 -5.92 9.72 -11.92
C MET A 18 -6.02 9.51 -10.42
N ARG A 19 -7.17 9.05 -9.93
CA ARG A 19 -7.34 8.72 -8.53
C ARG A 19 -6.71 7.36 -8.22
N TRP A 20 -6.13 7.27 -7.03
CA TRP A 20 -5.53 6.04 -6.51
C TRP A 20 -6.10 5.71 -5.14
N HIS A 21 -6.18 4.41 -4.86
CA HIS A 21 -6.66 3.82 -3.63
C HIS A 21 -5.51 3.15 -2.91
N PHE A 22 -5.53 3.19 -1.58
CA PHE A 22 -4.50 2.58 -0.74
C PHE A 22 -5.12 1.82 0.41
N VAL A 23 -4.55 0.65 0.71
CA VAL A 23 -4.89 -0.19 1.85
C VAL A 23 -3.60 -0.57 2.55
N THR A 24 -3.52 -0.40 3.87
CA THR A 24 -2.42 -0.91 4.68
C THR A 24 -2.85 -2.16 5.43
N ARG A 25 -1.97 -3.15 5.49
CA ARG A 25 -2.08 -4.32 6.33
C ARG A 25 -1.01 -4.28 7.42
N TYR A 26 -1.46 -4.40 8.66
CA TYR A 26 -0.62 -4.44 9.84
C TYR A 26 -0.61 -5.88 10.36
N PHE A 27 0.59 -6.41 10.59
CA PHE A 27 0.77 -7.69 11.25
C PHE A 27 1.15 -7.45 12.70
N HIS A 28 0.41 -8.06 13.63
CA HIS A 28 0.73 -8.07 15.05
C HIS A 28 1.22 -9.47 15.42
N PRO A 29 2.53 -9.73 15.27
CA PRO A 29 3.13 -10.98 15.68
C PRO A 29 3.25 -11.02 17.22
N ASP A 30 3.64 -12.17 17.75
CA ASP A 30 3.91 -12.33 19.17
C ASP A 30 5.18 -11.54 19.58
N GLU A 31 5.36 -11.28 20.88
CA GLU A 31 6.48 -10.46 21.39
C GLU A 31 7.85 -10.95 20.87
N GLY A 32 8.63 -10.03 20.30
CA GLY A 32 10.00 -10.28 19.83
C GLY A 32 10.13 -10.68 18.35
N ALA A 33 9.03 -10.85 17.62
CA ALA A 33 9.05 -11.08 16.18
C ALA A 33 8.99 -9.78 15.38
N ASP A 34 9.52 -9.81 14.15
CA ASP A 34 9.44 -8.69 13.22
C ASP A 34 7.99 -8.35 12.89
N GLU A 35 7.67 -7.05 12.87
CA GLU A 35 6.34 -6.54 12.54
C GLU A 35 6.29 -6.11 11.07
N PRO A 36 5.95 -7.02 10.13
CA PRO A 36 5.84 -6.64 8.74
C PRO A 36 4.68 -5.66 8.55
N ARG A 37 4.79 -4.91 7.46
CA ARG A 37 3.77 -3.99 7.00
C ARG A 37 3.67 -4.05 5.49
N GLU A 38 2.43 -4.05 4.99
CA GLU A 38 2.17 -4.06 3.56
C GLU A 38 1.29 -2.85 3.22
N VAL A 39 1.59 -2.19 2.11
CA VAL A 39 0.71 -1.19 1.49
C VAL A 39 0.36 -1.67 0.11
N TYR A 40 -0.92 -1.91 -0.11
CA TYR A 40 -1.52 -2.23 -1.39
C TYR A 40 -2.08 -0.97 -2.02
N PHE A 41 -1.99 -0.87 -3.34
CA PHE A 41 -2.53 0.24 -4.08
C PHE A 41 -3.12 -0.18 -5.42
N ARG A 42 -4.10 0.58 -5.89
CA ARG A 42 -4.64 0.46 -7.26
C ARG A 42 -5.10 1.81 -7.78
N ASN A 43 -5.17 1.96 -9.10
CA ASN A 43 -5.86 3.10 -9.69
C ASN A 43 -7.39 2.90 -9.69
N ASP A 44 -8.11 4.01 -9.86
CA ASP A 44 -9.59 4.05 -9.90
C ASP A 44 -10.16 3.25 -11.09
N ASP A 45 -9.45 3.21 -12.21
CA ASP A 45 -9.82 2.44 -13.42
C ASP A 45 -9.58 0.93 -13.27
N GLU A 46 -9.00 0.48 -12.16
CA GLU A 46 -8.77 -0.93 -11.88
C GLU A 46 -7.86 -1.65 -12.90
N THR A 47 -6.92 -0.91 -13.50
CA THR A 47 -5.95 -1.40 -14.51
C THR A 47 -4.53 -1.57 -13.99
N GLU A 48 -4.15 -0.87 -12.92
CA GLU A 48 -2.85 -0.97 -12.27
C GLU A 48 -3.05 -1.38 -10.80
N TYR A 49 -2.32 -2.41 -10.37
CA TYR A 49 -2.30 -2.92 -9.01
C TYR A 49 -0.87 -3.09 -8.57
N GLY A 50 -0.60 -2.83 -7.29
CA GLY A 50 0.73 -3.05 -6.74
C GLY A 50 0.75 -3.11 -5.24
N MET A 51 1.93 -3.43 -4.73
CA MET A 51 2.18 -3.56 -3.31
C MET A 51 3.62 -3.20 -2.97
N VAL A 52 3.80 -2.64 -1.78
CA VAL A 52 5.09 -2.53 -1.11
C VAL A 52 5.02 -3.22 0.23
N ARG A 53 6.04 -4.01 0.54
CA ARG A 53 6.17 -4.76 1.79
C ARG A 53 7.46 -4.40 2.49
N PHE A 54 7.38 -4.25 3.80
CA PHE A 54 8.51 -4.16 4.72
C PHE A 54 8.47 -5.39 5.61
N GLU A 55 9.56 -6.14 5.70
CA GLU A 55 9.65 -7.32 6.57
C GLU A 55 9.69 -6.90 8.04
N SER A 56 10.34 -5.77 8.35
CA SER A 56 10.30 -5.14 9.67
C SER A 56 9.91 -3.67 9.54
N ILE A 57 9.09 -3.16 10.48
CA ILE A 57 8.76 -1.73 10.54
C ILE A 57 10.03 -0.85 10.68
N LYS A 58 11.10 -1.39 11.28
CA LYS A 58 12.40 -0.71 11.41
C LYS A 58 13.07 -0.44 10.05
N ASP A 59 12.74 -1.24 9.04
CA ASP A 59 13.30 -1.11 7.70
C ASP A 59 12.54 -0.07 6.87
N MET A 60 11.39 0.45 7.34
CA MET A 60 10.62 1.44 6.62
C MET A 60 11.40 2.76 6.57
N PRO A 61 11.97 3.17 5.41
CA PRO A 61 12.81 4.36 5.32
C PRO A 61 11.97 5.65 5.22
N TYR A 62 10.66 5.55 5.48
CA TYR A 62 9.68 6.59 5.27
C TYR A 62 9.17 7.11 6.61
N ARG A 63 8.87 8.41 6.67
CA ARG A 63 8.36 9.04 7.89
C ARG A 63 7.00 8.46 8.30
N ASP A 64 6.11 8.29 7.33
CA ASP A 64 4.73 7.87 7.53
C ASP A 64 4.14 7.29 6.23
N TRP A 65 2.92 6.75 6.33
CA TRP A 65 2.19 6.17 5.21
C TRP A 65 1.87 7.20 4.12
N ASP A 66 1.55 8.43 4.50
CA ASP A 66 1.20 9.50 3.57
C ASP A 66 2.38 9.86 2.66
N PHE A 67 3.59 9.91 3.21
CA PHE A 67 4.82 10.13 2.48
C PHE A 67 5.08 9.00 1.47
N LEU A 68 4.94 7.75 1.90
CA LEU A 68 5.10 6.59 1.01
C LEU A 68 4.08 6.62 -0.13
N MET A 69 2.80 6.86 0.16
CA MET A 69 1.75 6.97 -0.86
C MET A 69 2.06 8.10 -1.84
N ASN A 70 2.47 9.27 -1.35
CA ASN A 70 2.85 10.39 -2.22
C ASN A 70 4.07 10.03 -3.09
N LYS A 71 5.05 9.29 -2.56
CA LYS A 71 6.19 8.80 -3.34
C LYS A 71 5.76 7.85 -4.45
N ILE A 72 4.84 6.92 -4.17
CA ILE A 72 4.24 6.02 -5.16
C ILE A 72 3.59 6.84 -6.28
N LEU A 73 2.86 7.90 -5.96
CA LEU A 73 2.14 8.70 -6.97
C LEU A 73 3.04 9.60 -7.82
N THR A 74 4.15 10.06 -7.26
CA THR A 74 5.02 11.06 -7.89
C THR A 74 6.22 10.46 -8.61
N ASN A 75 6.73 9.32 -8.16
CA ASN A 75 7.86 8.62 -8.76
C ASN A 75 7.38 7.43 -9.60
N LEU A 76 7.18 7.67 -10.90
CA LEU A 76 6.66 6.65 -11.83
C LEU A 76 7.57 5.41 -11.94
N PRO A 77 8.92 5.51 -12.06
CA PRO A 77 9.79 4.34 -12.00
C PRO A 77 9.59 3.49 -10.74
N PHE A 78 9.49 4.14 -9.58
CA PHE A 78 9.25 3.47 -8.30
C PHE A 78 7.86 2.81 -8.25
N ARG A 79 6.80 3.49 -8.74
CA ARG A 79 5.47 2.87 -8.85
C ARG A 79 5.48 1.63 -9.72
N ARG A 80 6.12 1.71 -10.89
CA ARG A 80 6.21 0.61 -11.85
C ARG A 80 6.95 -0.60 -11.28
N SER A 81 7.98 -0.39 -10.47
CA SER A 81 8.69 -1.50 -9.82
C SER A 81 7.88 -2.20 -8.73
N LEU A 82 6.75 -1.62 -8.30
CA LEU A 82 5.87 -2.16 -7.26
C LEU A 82 4.59 -2.78 -7.84
N LEU A 83 4.40 -2.74 -9.17
CA LEU A 83 3.22 -3.31 -9.81
C LEU A 83 3.27 -4.83 -9.73
N ASP A 84 2.14 -5.39 -9.31
CA ASP A 84 1.96 -6.82 -9.14
C ASP A 84 0.46 -7.13 -9.31
N GLU A 85 0.12 -7.78 -10.42
CA GLU A 85 -1.27 -8.11 -10.77
C GLU A 85 -1.92 -9.08 -9.78
N ASP A 86 -1.15 -9.92 -9.10
CA ASP A 86 -1.68 -10.91 -8.15
C ASP A 86 -2.35 -10.22 -6.94
N THR A 87 -1.94 -8.97 -6.66
CA THR A 87 -2.52 -8.14 -5.61
C THR A 87 -3.94 -7.69 -5.91
N LYS A 88 -4.45 -7.86 -7.14
CA LYS A 88 -5.86 -7.64 -7.50
C LYS A 88 -6.82 -8.41 -6.59
N SER A 89 -6.42 -9.59 -6.13
CA SER A 89 -7.21 -10.42 -5.21
C SER A 89 -7.56 -9.71 -3.89
N ILE A 90 -6.69 -8.82 -3.39
CA ILE A 90 -6.90 -8.04 -2.16
C ILE A 90 -8.08 -7.08 -2.30
N TRP A 91 -8.32 -6.58 -3.51
CA TRP A 91 -9.37 -5.61 -3.82
C TRP A 91 -10.75 -6.23 -4.01
N ARG A 92 -10.87 -7.56 -3.92
CA ARG A 92 -12.17 -8.26 -3.85
C ARG A 92 -12.83 -8.11 -2.48
N LYS A 93 -12.07 -7.71 -1.45
CA LYS A 93 -12.61 -7.37 -0.13
C LYS A 93 -13.46 -6.10 -0.23
N ASN A 94 -14.49 -6.02 0.61
CA ASN A 94 -15.36 -4.85 0.67
C ASN A 94 -14.71 -3.77 1.55
N TRP A 95 -14.07 -2.78 0.93
CA TRP A 95 -13.35 -1.69 1.60
C TRP A 95 -14.23 -0.48 1.99
N LYS A 96 -15.51 -0.71 2.32
CA LYS A 96 -16.49 0.34 2.72
C LYS A 96 -16.16 0.96 4.09
#